data_AF-A0A2G1X8Q7-F1
#
_entry.id   AF-A0A2G1X8Q7-F1
#
_cell.length_a   1.000
_cell.length_b   1.000
_cell.length_c   1.000
_cell.angle_alpha   90.00
_cell.angle_beta   90.00
_cell.angle_gamma   90.00
#
_symmetry.space_group_name_H-M   'P 1'
#
loop_
_entity.id
_entity.type
_entity.pdbx_description
1 polymer ?
#
loop_
_entity_poly.entity_id
_entity_poly.type
_entity_poly.pdbx_seq_one_letter_code
_entity_poly.pdbx_strand_id
1 'polypeptide(L)'
;DLPEAVGPDGPGIDLAIDGADQVATGSDGADDPVSGGALIKGGGAAHAREKLVDAAADRFLVVADPSKESPRLDRPVPVEVLSAGRTAVAAAVREAGGEPTLRRAERKDGPVVTDNGNLVLDCEFGEVADPAALSATLSSIPGAVEHGLFVGLADEIHVGTESGVRVDEV
;
A
#
# COMPACT_ATOMS: atom_id res chain seq x y z
N ASP A 1 -9.62 11.70 -15.66
CA ASP A 1 -9.38 10.38 -16.25
C ASP A 1 -7.94 10.00 -15.91
N LEU A 2 -7.64 8.79 -15.43
CA LEU A 2 -6.28 8.45 -14.95
C LEU A 2 -5.20 8.69 -16.04
N PRO A 3 -5.39 8.27 -17.31
CA PRO A 3 -4.40 8.51 -18.37
C PRO A 3 -4.18 9.99 -18.69
N GLU A 4 -5.17 10.85 -18.44
CA GLU A 4 -5.06 12.30 -18.65
C GLU A 4 -4.28 12.98 -17.51
N ALA A 5 -4.43 12.49 -16.28
CA ALA A 5 -3.79 13.07 -15.09
C ALA A 5 -2.32 12.63 -14.93
N VAL A 6 -2.02 11.35 -15.17
CA VAL A 6 -0.67 10.76 -14.94
C VAL A 6 0.14 10.57 -16.24
N GLY A 7 -0.44 10.94 -17.39
CA GLY A 7 0.20 10.80 -18.69
C GLY A 7 1.32 11.84 -18.92
N PRO A 8 2.27 11.58 -19.84
CA PRO A 8 3.40 12.47 -20.11
C PRO A 8 2.99 13.84 -20.65
N ASP A 9 1.80 13.94 -21.26
CA ASP A 9 1.21 15.18 -21.78
C ASP A 9 0.13 15.75 -20.85
N GLY A 10 -0.04 15.16 -19.65
CA GLY A 10 -1.01 15.60 -18.65
C GLY A 10 -0.57 16.89 -17.95
N PRO A 11 -1.49 17.60 -17.29
CA PRO A 11 -1.16 18.82 -16.52
C PRO A 11 -0.28 18.55 -15.29
N GLY A 12 -0.04 17.27 -14.94
CA GLY A 12 0.56 16.87 -13.68
C GLY A 12 -0.46 16.82 -12.54
N ILE A 13 -0.03 16.33 -11.38
CA ILE A 13 -0.83 16.32 -10.15
C ILE A 13 -0.05 17.13 -9.12
N ASP A 14 -0.53 18.31 -8.73
CA ASP A 14 0.16 19.13 -7.74
C ASP A 14 0.08 18.51 -6.33
N LEU A 15 -1.03 17.81 -6.03
CA LEU A 15 -1.35 17.33 -4.70
C LEU A 15 -2.26 16.09 -4.76
N ALA A 16 -1.82 15.01 -4.12
CA ALA A 16 -2.63 13.86 -3.78
C ALA A 16 -2.93 13.85 -2.27
N ILE A 17 -4.17 13.50 -1.90
CA ILE A 17 -4.59 13.30 -0.52
C ILE A 17 -5.33 11.98 -0.45
N ASP A 18 -4.85 11.05 0.37
CA ASP A 18 -5.50 9.75 0.53
C ASP A 18 -5.32 9.18 1.94
N GLY A 19 -6.13 8.18 2.28
CA GLY A 19 -6.04 7.45 3.54
C GLY A 19 -5.04 6.29 3.48
N ALA A 20 -4.74 5.76 4.67
CA ALA A 20 -3.98 4.52 4.84
C ALA A 20 -4.75 3.48 5.67
N ASP A 21 -4.50 2.20 5.39
CA ASP A 21 -4.97 1.09 6.22
C ASP A 21 -4.09 0.91 7.46
N GLN A 22 -2.81 1.23 7.36
CA GLN A 22 -1.86 1.29 8.48
C GLN A 22 -0.74 2.29 8.17
N VAL A 23 -0.24 2.96 9.21
CA VAL A 23 0.89 3.89 9.17
C VAL A 23 1.95 3.41 10.14
N ALA A 24 3.17 3.22 9.67
CA ALA A 24 4.31 2.94 10.54
C ALA A 24 4.87 4.24 11.14
N THR A 25 4.94 4.29 12.47
CA THR A 25 5.52 5.43 13.21
C THR A 25 7.02 5.27 13.47
N GLY A 26 7.58 4.10 13.14
CA GLY A 26 8.91 3.69 13.59
C GLY A 26 8.89 3.19 15.04
N SER A 27 9.91 2.42 15.43
CA SER A 27 10.06 1.99 16.82
C SER A 27 10.63 3.12 17.67
N ASP A 28 9.91 3.51 18.73
CA ASP A 28 10.33 4.51 19.72
C ASP A 28 11.79 4.31 20.14
N GLY A 29 12.68 5.20 19.67
CA GLY A 29 14.07 5.28 20.13
C GLY A 29 15.15 4.68 19.23
N ALA A 30 14.81 4.17 18.04
CA ALA A 30 15.81 3.95 17.00
C ALA A 30 15.63 5.00 15.91
N ASP A 31 16.70 5.71 15.56
CA ASP A 31 16.85 6.39 14.28
C ASP A 31 16.79 5.32 13.18
N ASP A 32 15.62 4.71 12.97
CA ASP A 32 15.34 3.73 11.94
C ASP A 32 14.59 4.44 10.80
N PRO A 33 15.30 5.22 9.96
CA PRO A 33 14.72 5.92 8.82
C PRO A 33 14.14 4.96 7.78
N VAL A 34 14.29 3.64 7.97
CA VAL A 34 13.85 2.63 7.02
C VAL A 34 12.35 2.35 7.14
N SER A 35 11.72 2.64 8.29
CA SER A 35 10.32 2.27 8.55
C SER A 35 9.35 3.41 8.88
N GLY A 36 9.84 4.58 9.32
CA GLY A 36 8.99 5.75 9.55
C GLY A 36 8.30 6.20 8.26
N GLY A 37 6.97 6.36 8.30
CA GLY A 37 6.18 6.82 7.15
C GLY A 37 5.82 5.75 6.11
N ALA A 38 6.25 4.50 6.29
CA ALA A 38 5.78 3.39 5.46
C ALA A 38 4.29 3.11 5.72
N LEU A 39 3.52 2.86 4.67
CA LEU A 39 2.08 2.63 4.75
C LEU A 39 1.69 1.26 4.21
N ILE A 40 0.60 0.71 4.76
CA ILE A 40 -0.22 -0.28 4.06
C ILE A 40 -1.49 0.42 3.56
N LYS A 41 -1.79 0.24 2.28
CA LYS A 41 -3.01 0.65 1.58
C LYS A 41 -3.59 -0.54 0.79
N GLY A 42 -4.78 -0.37 0.23
CA GLY A 42 -5.41 -1.38 -0.62
C GLY A 42 -6.49 -2.23 0.04
N GLY A 43 -6.98 -1.86 1.23
CA GLY A 43 -8.18 -2.45 1.83
C GLY A 43 -9.39 -2.38 0.88
N GLY A 44 -9.48 -1.32 0.09
CA GLY A 44 -10.49 -1.13 -0.96
C GLY A 44 -10.21 -1.85 -2.30
N ALA A 45 -9.07 -2.54 -2.45
CA ALA A 45 -8.63 -3.18 -3.70
C ALA A 45 -8.40 -2.20 -4.89
N ALA A 46 -8.02 -0.96 -4.58
CA ALA A 46 -7.70 0.10 -5.56
C ALA A 46 -6.22 0.53 -5.53
N HIS A 47 -5.38 -0.13 -4.71
CA HIS A 47 -4.01 0.31 -4.41
C HIS A 47 -3.13 0.49 -5.66
N ALA A 48 -3.34 -0.27 -6.72
CA ALA A 48 -2.58 -0.09 -7.96
C ALA A 48 -2.81 1.27 -8.61
N ARG A 49 -4.06 1.76 -8.59
CA ARG A 49 -4.42 3.07 -9.13
C ARG A 49 -4.09 4.18 -8.16
N GLU A 50 -4.31 3.97 -6.86
CA GLU A 50 -3.88 4.90 -5.80
C GLU A 50 -2.38 5.17 -5.92
N LYS A 51 -1.54 4.13 -5.96
CA LYS A 51 -0.08 4.31 -6.05
C LYS A 51 0.36 5.04 -7.31
N LEU A 52 -0.33 4.82 -8.43
CA LEU A 52 -0.05 5.55 -9.67
C LEU A 52 -0.32 7.05 -9.52
N VAL A 53 -1.41 7.43 -8.84
CA VAL A 53 -1.76 8.85 -8.59
C VAL A 53 -0.83 9.45 -7.56
N ASP A 54 -0.63 8.75 -6.43
CA ASP A 54 0.17 9.23 -5.30
C ASP A 54 1.64 9.42 -5.71
N ALA A 55 2.22 8.51 -6.50
CA ALA A 55 3.60 8.63 -6.97
C ALA A 55 3.78 9.64 -8.12
N ALA A 56 2.69 10.05 -8.79
CA ALA A 56 2.72 11.05 -9.83
C ALA A 56 2.47 12.48 -9.29
N ALA A 57 2.11 12.61 -8.02
CA ALA A 57 1.87 13.89 -7.39
C ALA A 57 3.19 14.58 -6.99
N ASP A 58 3.24 15.91 -7.12
CA ASP A 58 4.34 16.73 -6.57
C ASP A 58 4.38 16.63 -5.04
N ARG A 59 3.22 16.42 -4.42
CA ARG A 59 3.05 16.20 -2.98
C ARG A 59 1.99 15.16 -2.69
N PHE A 60 2.26 14.20 -1.80
CA PHE A 60 1.32 13.22 -1.31
C PHE A 60 1.14 13.34 0.21
N LEU A 61 -0.09 13.68 0.62
CA LEU A 61 -0.47 13.80 2.02
C LEU A 61 -1.35 12.61 2.43
N VAL A 62 -0.97 11.94 3.52
CA VAL A 62 -1.72 10.84 4.10
C VAL A 62 -2.62 11.36 5.20
N VAL A 63 -3.88 10.94 5.22
CA VAL A 63 -4.82 11.23 6.32
C VAL A 63 -5.16 9.95 7.07
N ALA A 64 -4.97 9.97 8.38
CA ALA A 64 -5.22 8.82 9.24
C ALA A 64 -5.82 9.22 10.59
N ASP A 65 -6.36 8.23 11.31
CA ASP A 65 -6.72 8.34 12.71
C ASP A 65 -5.75 7.51 13.57
N PRO A 66 -5.63 7.76 14.89
CA PRO A 66 -4.67 7.07 15.75
C PRO A 66 -4.78 5.53 15.75
N SER A 67 -5.93 4.94 15.38
CA SER A 67 -6.08 3.49 15.28
C SER A 67 -5.34 2.86 14.09
N LYS A 68 -4.83 3.69 13.17
CA LYS A 68 -4.04 3.28 12.01
C LYS A 68 -2.55 3.27 12.30
N GLU A 69 -2.10 3.94 13.36
CA GLU A 69 -0.69 4.02 13.73
C GLU A 69 -0.21 2.74 14.40
N SER A 70 1.00 2.30 14.05
CA SER A 70 1.68 1.17 14.67
C SER A 70 3.20 1.38 14.63
N PRO A 71 3.97 0.90 15.62
CA PRO A 71 5.43 0.96 15.56
C PRO A 71 6.01 0.27 14.33
N ARG A 72 5.39 -0.83 13.88
CA ARG A 72 5.76 -1.58 12.67
C ARG A 72 4.51 -1.97 11.89
N LEU A 73 4.66 -2.12 10.58
CA LEU A 73 3.59 -2.66 9.74
C LEU A 73 3.41 -4.14 10.07
N ASP A 74 2.17 -4.57 10.27
CA ASP A 74 1.82 -5.95 10.59
C ASP A 74 0.51 -6.42 9.96
N ARG A 75 -0.23 -5.52 9.30
CA ARG A 75 -1.45 -5.89 8.58
C ARG A 75 -1.12 -6.69 7.32
N PRO A 76 -2.06 -7.50 6.81
CA PRO A 76 -1.89 -8.15 5.51
C PRO A 76 -1.62 -7.11 4.42
N VAL A 77 -0.62 -7.36 3.59
CA VAL A 77 -0.29 -6.54 2.42
C VAL A 77 -1.14 -7.02 1.23
N PRO A 78 -2.03 -6.19 0.69
CA PRO A 78 -2.75 -6.52 -0.54
C PRO A 78 -1.79 -6.61 -1.72
N VAL A 79 -1.89 -7.65 -2.53
CA VAL A 79 -1.13 -7.80 -3.78
C VAL A 79 -2.13 -8.04 -4.91
N GLU A 80 -2.20 -7.09 -5.85
CA GLU A 80 -2.97 -7.24 -7.07
C GLU A 80 -2.20 -8.15 -8.03
N VAL A 81 -2.87 -9.15 -8.59
CA VAL A 81 -2.24 -10.19 -9.40
C VAL A 81 -3.01 -10.44 -10.68
N LEU A 82 -2.28 -10.70 -11.76
CA LEU A 82 -2.87 -11.23 -12.98
C LEU A 82 -3.64 -12.52 -12.65
N SER A 83 -4.86 -12.64 -13.17
CA SER A 83 -5.71 -13.80 -12.91
C SER A 83 -5.02 -15.14 -13.25
N ALA A 84 -4.25 -15.17 -14.35
CA ALA A 84 -3.46 -16.34 -14.76
C ALA A 84 -2.22 -16.59 -13.89
N GLY A 85 -1.69 -15.55 -13.23
CA GLY A 85 -0.49 -15.60 -12.39
C GLY A 85 -0.75 -15.97 -10.92
N ARG A 86 -2.02 -15.99 -10.48
CA ARG A 86 -2.41 -16.15 -9.06
C ARG A 86 -1.61 -17.22 -8.30
N THR A 87 -1.53 -18.44 -8.83
CA THR A 87 -0.87 -19.56 -8.13
C THR A 87 0.65 -19.38 -8.07
N ALA A 88 1.27 -18.84 -9.13
CA ALA A 88 2.71 -18.58 -9.16
C ALA A 88 3.08 -17.44 -8.21
N VAL A 89 2.31 -16.34 -8.20
CA VAL A 89 2.51 -15.24 -7.26
C VAL A 89 2.31 -15.71 -5.82
N ALA A 90 1.28 -16.51 -5.55
CA ALA A 90 1.09 -17.08 -4.22
C ALA A 90 2.22 -18.02 -3.77
N ALA A 91 2.93 -18.68 -4.68
CA ALA A 91 4.11 -19.46 -4.33
C ALA A 91 5.30 -18.53 -4.02
N ALA A 92 5.53 -17.52 -4.85
CA ALA A 92 6.60 -16.53 -4.65
C ALA A 92 6.42 -15.72 -3.35
N VAL A 93 5.18 -15.37 -2.98
CA VAL A 93 4.88 -14.73 -1.70
C VAL A 93 5.28 -15.63 -0.51
N ARG A 94 5.02 -16.94 -0.61
CA ARG A 94 5.46 -17.90 0.43
C ARG A 94 6.98 -18.01 0.51
N GLU A 95 7.67 -17.97 -0.62
CA GLU A 95 9.14 -17.93 -0.65
C GLU A 95 9.70 -16.64 -0.04
N ALA A 96 8.98 -15.51 -0.21
CA ALA A 96 9.27 -14.24 0.45
C ALA A 96 8.86 -14.19 1.94
N GLY A 97 8.35 -15.29 2.50
CA GLY A 97 8.01 -15.41 3.92
C GLY A 97 6.60 -14.98 4.30
N GLY A 98 5.69 -14.78 3.33
CA GLY A 98 4.30 -14.42 3.59
C GLY A 98 3.30 -15.56 3.39
N GLU A 99 2.10 -15.45 3.96
CA GLU A 99 0.97 -16.35 3.69
C GLU A 99 -0.11 -15.64 2.85
N PRO A 100 -0.29 -16.01 1.56
CA PRO A 100 -1.25 -15.36 0.68
C PRO A 100 -2.64 -16.01 0.73
N THR A 101 -3.66 -15.19 0.94
CA THR A 101 -5.08 -15.57 0.88
C THR A 101 -5.78 -14.84 -0.26
N LEU A 102 -6.51 -15.56 -1.12
CA LEU A 102 -7.32 -14.93 -2.17
C LEU A 102 -8.48 -14.15 -1.53
N ARG A 103 -8.51 -12.83 -1.77
CA ARG A 103 -9.54 -11.95 -1.23
C ARG A 103 -10.92 -12.32 -1.77
N ARG A 104 -11.85 -12.63 -0.88
CA ARG A 104 -13.25 -12.98 -1.22
C ARG A 104 -14.12 -11.73 -1.22
N ALA A 105 -15.07 -11.67 -2.14
CA ALA A 105 -16.08 -10.62 -2.11
C ALA A 105 -17.13 -10.94 -1.03
N GLU A 106 -17.56 -9.93 -0.27
CA GLU A 106 -18.56 -10.12 0.80
C GLU A 106 -20.00 -10.16 0.28
N ARG A 107 -20.28 -9.42 -0.81
CA ARG A 107 -21.65 -9.21 -1.33
C ARG A 107 -21.96 -9.99 -2.61
N LYS A 108 -21.05 -10.85 -3.06
CA LYS A 108 -21.22 -11.72 -4.23
C LYS A 108 -20.33 -12.96 -4.12
N ASP A 109 -20.65 -14.00 -4.88
CA ASP A 109 -19.79 -15.17 -5.00
C ASP A 109 -18.49 -14.85 -5.74
N GLY A 110 -17.42 -15.53 -5.33
CA GLY A 110 -16.11 -15.44 -5.96
C GLY A 110 -15.17 -14.41 -5.33
N PRO A 111 -14.01 -14.17 -5.95
CA PRO A 111 -13.01 -13.23 -5.45
C PRO A 111 -13.40 -11.78 -5.71
N VAL A 112 -12.74 -10.87 -4.98
CA VAL A 112 -12.68 -9.46 -5.39
C VAL A 112 -11.99 -9.37 -6.75
N VAL A 113 -12.55 -8.53 -7.62
CA VAL A 113 -11.98 -8.17 -8.92
C VAL A 113 -11.73 -6.67 -8.89
N THR A 114 -10.49 -6.24 -9.13
CA THR A 114 -10.12 -4.83 -9.13
C THR A 114 -10.70 -4.11 -10.35
N ASP A 115 -10.65 -2.79 -10.36
CA ASP A 115 -11.06 -2.01 -11.55
C ASP A 115 -10.17 -2.28 -12.78
N ASN A 116 -8.99 -2.88 -12.60
CA ASN A 116 -8.12 -3.32 -13.69
C ASN A 116 -8.45 -4.74 -14.19
N GLY A 117 -9.46 -5.40 -13.59
CA GLY A 117 -9.86 -6.77 -13.92
C GLY A 117 -8.98 -7.86 -13.30
N ASN A 118 -8.13 -7.50 -12.33
CA ASN A 118 -7.21 -8.43 -11.66
C ASN A 118 -7.79 -8.96 -10.34
N LEU A 119 -7.09 -9.91 -9.73
CA LEU A 119 -7.45 -10.47 -8.42
C LEU A 119 -6.57 -9.86 -7.32
N VAL A 120 -6.97 -10.01 -6.06
CA VAL A 120 -6.16 -9.56 -4.91
C VAL A 120 -5.83 -10.73 -3.99
N LEU A 121 -4.57 -10.84 -3.61
CA LEU A 121 -4.10 -11.68 -2.52
C LEU A 121 -3.83 -10.82 -1.28
N ASP A 122 -4.46 -11.12 -0.16
CA ASP A 122 -4.10 -10.59 1.14
C ASP A 122 -2.93 -11.41 1.69
N CYS A 123 -1.75 -10.79 1.82
CA CYS A 123 -0.52 -11.49 2.14
C CYS A 123 -0.04 -11.12 3.54
N GLU A 124 -0.10 -12.06 4.47
CA GLU A 124 0.34 -11.88 5.86
C GLU A 124 1.85 -12.12 5.98
N PHE A 125 2.61 -11.14 6.46
CA PHE A 125 4.07 -11.27 6.69
C PHE A 125 4.45 -11.24 8.18
N GLY A 126 3.47 -11.09 9.08
CA GLY A 126 3.74 -10.69 10.46
C GLY A 126 4.29 -9.27 10.54
N GLU A 127 5.11 -8.98 11.55
CA GLU A 127 5.80 -7.69 11.63
C GLU A 127 6.82 -7.54 10.48
N VAL A 128 6.63 -6.51 9.67
CA VAL A 128 7.51 -6.20 8.54
C VAL A 128 8.74 -5.44 9.06
N ALA A 129 9.87 -6.12 9.10
CA ALA A 129 11.13 -5.55 9.58
C ALA A 129 11.69 -4.46 8.64
N ASP A 130 11.63 -4.70 7.33
CA ASP A 130 12.13 -3.80 6.28
C ASP A 130 11.07 -3.66 5.17
N PRO A 131 10.19 -2.65 5.26
CA PRO A 131 9.15 -2.41 4.27
C PRO A 131 9.71 -2.15 2.86
N ALA A 132 10.88 -1.50 2.75
CA ALA A 132 11.50 -1.18 1.47
C ALA A 132 12.00 -2.44 0.76
N ALA A 133 12.68 -3.34 1.48
CA ALA A 133 13.13 -4.61 0.94
C ALA A 133 11.96 -5.52 0.54
N LEU A 134 10.89 -5.56 1.36
CA LEU A 134 9.69 -6.34 1.02
C LEU A 134 8.97 -5.76 -0.20
N SER A 135 8.83 -4.43 -0.28
CA SER A 135 8.30 -3.72 -1.45
C SER A 135 9.05 -4.09 -2.73
N ALA A 136 10.39 -3.99 -2.72
CA ALA A 136 11.23 -4.36 -3.85
C ALA A 136 11.09 -5.84 -4.24
N THR A 137 11.00 -6.72 -3.24
CA THR A 137 10.78 -8.16 -3.46
C THR A 137 9.45 -8.41 -4.15
N LEU A 138 8.34 -7.87 -3.64
CA LEU A 138 7.01 -8.05 -4.21
C LEU A 138 6.89 -7.46 -5.62
N SER A 139 7.47 -6.28 -5.86
CA SER A 139 7.53 -5.63 -7.17
C SER A 139 8.27 -6.47 -8.23
N SER A 140 9.19 -7.34 -7.81
CA SER A 140 9.97 -8.18 -8.73
C SER A 140 9.24 -9.46 -9.17
N ILE A 141 8.10 -9.81 -8.55
CA ILE A 141 7.40 -11.08 -8.80
C ILE A 141 6.64 -11.01 -10.13
N PRO A 142 6.94 -11.88 -11.12
CA PRO A 142 6.19 -11.92 -12.37
C PRO A 142 4.70 -12.24 -12.14
N GLY A 143 3.84 -11.36 -12.63
CA GLY A 143 2.38 -11.49 -12.50
C GLY A 143 1.79 -10.83 -11.25
N ALA A 144 2.62 -10.32 -10.33
CA ALA A 144 2.20 -9.26 -9.42
C ALA A 144 2.08 -7.97 -10.24
N VAL A 145 0.95 -7.28 -10.10
CA VAL A 145 0.65 -6.04 -10.81
C VAL A 145 1.06 -4.85 -9.95
N GLU A 146 0.69 -4.87 -8.67
CA GLU A 146 1.10 -3.89 -7.66
C GLU A 146 0.79 -4.44 -6.25
N HIS A 147 1.45 -3.92 -5.21
CA HIS A 147 1.23 -4.26 -3.80
C HIS A 147 0.83 -3.05 -2.95
N GLY A 148 0.29 -3.30 -1.77
CA GLY A 148 -0.22 -2.28 -0.85
C GLY A 148 0.83 -1.60 0.02
N LEU A 149 2.13 -1.94 -0.08
CA LEU A 149 3.20 -1.19 0.58
C LEU A 149 3.48 0.12 -0.17
N PHE A 150 3.32 1.25 0.51
CA PHE A 150 3.65 2.59 0.01
C PHE A 150 4.82 3.08 0.86
N VAL A 151 6.02 3.01 0.30
CA VAL A 151 7.29 3.25 1.00
C VAL A 151 8.00 4.39 0.33
N GLY A 152 8.34 5.44 1.09
CA GLY A 152 9.00 6.64 0.57
C GLY A 152 8.17 7.43 -0.44
N LEU A 153 6.84 7.38 -0.31
CA LEU A 153 5.92 8.13 -1.17
C LEU A 153 5.26 9.32 -0.46
N ALA A 154 4.98 9.21 0.83
CA ALA A 154 4.27 10.25 1.58
C ALA A 154 5.24 11.37 1.98
N ASP A 155 4.82 12.62 1.79
CA ASP A 155 5.56 13.81 2.26
C ASP A 155 5.08 14.26 3.64
N GLU A 156 3.79 14.10 3.93
CA GLU A 156 3.23 14.40 5.25
C GLU A 156 2.16 13.39 5.66
N ILE A 157 2.08 13.14 6.97
CA ILE A 157 1.03 12.34 7.59
C ILE A 157 0.23 13.23 8.54
N HIS A 158 -1.07 13.32 8.29
CA HIS A 158 -2.05 14.09 9.05
C HIS A 158 -2.88 13.15 9.91
N VAL A 159 -2.62 13.15 11.21
CA VAL A 159 -3.32 12.31 12.19
C VAL A 159 -4.40 13.10 12.92
N GLY A 160 -5.66 12.76 12.68
CA GLY A 160 -6.82 13.35 13.36
C GLY A 160 -6.98 12.84 14.79
N THR A 161 -6.63 13.65 15.78
CA THR A 161 -6.74 13.33 17.20
C THR A 161 -7.99 13.96 17.83
N GLU A 162 -8.30 13.62 19.08
CA GLU A 162 -9.41 14.25 19.82
C GLU A 162 -9.24 15.76 20.00
N SER A 163 -8.00 16.27 19.95
CA SER A 163 -7.67 17.68 20.20
C SER A 163 -7.35 18.49 18.92
N GLY A 164 -7.34 17.86 17.75
CA GLY A 164 -7.04 18.52 16.48
C GLY A 164 -6.35 17.60 15.48
N VAL A 165 -5.41 18.15 14.69
CA VAL A 165 -4.61 17.39 13.73
C VAL A 165 -3.14 17.50 14.11
N ARG A 166 -2.46 16.37 14.26
CA ARG A 166 -0.99 16.29 14.29
C ARG A 166 -0.49 16.10 12.86
N VAL A 167 0.56 16.83 12.49
CA VAL A 167 1.20 16.72 11.17
C VAL A 167 2.63 16.28 11.38
N ASP A 168 3.01 15.20 10.72
CA ASP A 168 4.36 14.67 10.71
C ASP A 168 4.91 14.75 9.27
N GLU A 169 6.03 15.46 9.08
CA GLU A 169 6.79 15.46 7.81
C GLU A 169 7.66 14.19 7.77
N VAL A 170 7.71 13.51 6.62
CA VAL A 170 8.35 12.18 6.46
C VAL A 170 9.32 12.11 5.30
#